data_AF-A0AAJ5YWW7-F1
#
_entry.id   AF-A0AAJ5YWW7-F1
#
_cell.length_a   1.000
_cell.length_b   1.000
_cell.length_c   1.000
_cell.angle_alpha   90.00
_cell.angle_beta   90.00
_cell.angle_gamma   90.00
#
_symmetry.space_group_name_H-M   'P 1'
#
loop_
_entity.id
_entity.type
_entity.pdbx_description
1 polymer ?
#
loop_
_entity_poly.entity_id
_entity_poly.type
_entity_poly.pdbx_seq_one_letter_code
_entity_poly.pdbx_strand_id
1 'polypeptide(L)'
;MEALELDSELIILDEDSSASNFLVRDKIMADLVPDEPITPLVARARDLVQHTGTTVMLVCGSSSAFLSEADVVVQMDHYRLKDITAKAKQHVAKAQPVSYHDKEFAKRRTERMVKIRSLEPNGKVSTRGTSQIQYGHDLLDLQAVPQLTSTSQTRAIEAVLKQWSRANHLPNDQANNSCSLQELVKTLDKRLDEQGIDVLQEYARLDGFLARPRRVDLAAAVNRLRQAEIRKSS
;
A
#
# COMPACT_ATOMS: atom_id res chain seq x y z
N MET A 1 -7.93 -1.23 -3.11
CA MET A 1 -6.67 -1.47 -2.38
C MET A 1 -5.89 -0.17 -2.32
N GLU A 2 -5.23 0.10 -1.18
CA GLU A 2 -4.54 1.38 -0.93
C GLU A 2 -3.34 1.63 -1.85
N ALA A 3 -2.51 0.61 -2.10
CA ALA A 3 -1.37 0.74 -3.01
C ALA A 3 -1.81 1.07 -4.45
N LEU A 4 -2.88 0.43 -4.93
CA LEU A 4 -3.44 0.68 -6.26
C LEU A 4 -4.10 2.06 -6.38
N GLU A 5 -4.63 2.60 -5.28
CA GLU A 5 -5.13 3.98 -5.26
C GLU A 5 -3.99 4.96 -5.48
N LEU A 6 -2.77 4.67 -5.03
CA LEU A 6 -1.61 5.55 -5.19
C LEU A 6 -0.82 5.29 -6.48
N ASP A 7 -1.45 4.63 -7.45
CA ASP A 7 -0.85 4.30 -8.75
C ASP A 7 0.44 3.47 -8.62
N SER A 8 0.55 2.62 -7.58
CA SER A 8 1.70 1.71 -7.45
C SER A 8 1.77 0.75 -8.62
N GLU A 9 2.89 0.75 -9.34
CA GLU A 9 3.12 -0.09 -10.52
C GLU A 9 3.57 -1.51 -10.15
N LEU A 10 4.00 -1.71 -8.91
CA LEU A 10 4.49 -2.99 -8.39
C LEU A 10 3.88 -3.25 -7.00
N ILE A 11 3.44 -4.49 -6.79
CA ILE A 11 3.07 -5.04 -5.49
C ILE A 11 4.01 -6.21 -5.21
N ILE A 12 4.72 -6.15 -4.08
CA ILE A 12 5.62 -7.21 -3.61
C ILE A 12 4.98 -7.87 -2.40
N LEU A 13 4.90 -9.19 -2.44
CA LEU A 13 4.35 -10.02 -1.37
C LEU A 13 5.37 -11.10 -1.00
N ASP A 14 5.45 -11.39 0.28
CA ASP A 14 6.17 -12.54 0.80
C ASP A 14 5.16 -13.47 1.46
N GLU A 15 5.14 -14.74 1.05
CA GLU A 15 4.25 -15.77 1.58
C GLU A 15 4.38 -15.88 3.10
N ASP A 16 5.60 -15.78 3.64
CA ASP A 16 5.87 -15.97 5.07
C ASP A 16 5.33 -14.82 5.94
N SER A 17 5.14 -13.63 5.37
CA SER A 17 4.59 -12.46 6.07
C SER A 17 3.14 -12.13 5.66
N SER A 18 2.52 -12.97 4.85
CA SER A 18 1.17 -12.75 4.31
C SER A 18 0.16 -13.66 4.99
N ALA A 19 -1.11 -13.23 5.04
CA ALA A 19 -2.18 -14.09 5.52
C ALA A 19 -2.44 -15.22 4.52
N SER A 20 -2.30 -16.49 4.95
CA SER A 20 -2.39 -17.65 4.06
C SER A 20 -3.77 -17.76 3.39
N ASN A 21 -4.85 -17.45 4.12
CA ASN A 21 -6.22 -17.42 3.60
C ASN A 21 -6.47 -16.31 2.56
N PHE A 22 -5.65 -15.26 2.57
CA PHE A 22 -5.65 -14.23 1.53
C PHE A 22 -4.88 -14.70 0.29
N LEU A 23 -3.79 -15.44 0.41
CA LEU A 23 -2.99 -15.85 -0.75
C LEU A 23 -3.65 -16.96 -1.56
N VAL A 24 -3.99 -18.06 -0.90
CA VAL A 24 -4.42 -19.29 -1.56
C VAL A 24 -5.56 -19.95 -0.79
N ARG A 25 -6.27 -20.82 -1.50
CA ARG A 25 -7.27 -21.69 -0.88
C ARG A 25 -7.21 -23.06 -1.52
N ASP A 26 -7.10 -24.08 -0.68
CA ASP A 26 -7.15 -25.47 -1.13
C ASP A 26 -8.57 -25.87 -1.54
N LYS A 27 -8.68 -26.78 -2.51
CA LYS A 27 -9.95 -27.24 -3.06
C LYS A 27 -10.84 -27.92 -2.02
N ILE A 28 -10.27 -28.76 -1.15
CA ILE A 28 -11.06 -29.46 -0.11
C ILE A 28 -11.66 -28.44 0.85
N MET A 29 -10.90 -27.41 1.23
CA MET A 29 -11.40 -26.33 2.08
C MET A 29 -12.43 -25.44 1.37
N ALA A 30 -12.35 -25.29 0.06
CA ALA A 30 -13.37 -24.61 -0.74
C ALA A 30 -14.69 -25.41 -0.75
N ASP A 31 -14.61 -26.73 -0.92
CA ASP A 31 -15.77 -27.62 -0.95
C ASP A 31 -16.45 -27.73 0.44
N LEU A 32 -15.65 -27.76 1.52
CA LEU A 32 -16.17 -27.86 2.90
C LEU A 32 -16.82 -26.56 3.40
N VAL A 33 -16.34 -25.40 2.94
CA VAL A 33 -16.79 -24.08 3.43
C VAL A 33 -17.09 -23.14 2.25
N PRO A 34 -18.10 -23.42 1.43
CA PRO A 34 -18.33 -22.66 0.20
C PRO A 34 -18.57 -21.16 0.42
N ASP A 35 -19.17 -20.78 1.57
CA ASP A 35 -19.58 -19.41 1.91
C ASP A 35 -18.47 -18.55 2.56
N GLU A 36 -17.20 -18.88 2.38
CA GLU A 36 -16.09 -18.05 2.85
C GLU A 36 -16.09 -16.66 2.16
N PRO A 37 -16.13 -15.55 2.92
CA PRO A 37 -16.19 -14.21 2.34
C PRO A 37 -14.90 -13.79 1.61
N ILE A 38 -13.75 -14.36 1.99
CA ILE A 38 -12.46 -13.99 1.42
C ILE A 38 -12.27 -14.68 0.06
N THR A 39 -12.12 -13.87 -0.99
CA THR A 39 -11.64 -14.36 -2.29
C THR A 39 -10.12 -14.33 -2.29
N PRO A 40 -9.42 -15.46 -2.47
CA PRO A 40 -7.97 -15.51 -2.41
C PRO A 40 -7.32 -14.76 -3.58
N LEU A 41 -6.09 -14.29 -3.38
CA LEU A 41 -5.33 -13.51 -4.35
C LEU A 41 -5.04 -14.33 -5.60
N VAL A 42 -4.77 -15.63 -5.51
CA VAL A 42 -4.58 -16.49 -6.68
C VAL A 42 -5.76 -16.41 -7.67
N ALA A 43 -6.99 -16.22 -7.17
CA ALA A 43 -8.19 -16.05 -7.98
C ALA A 43 -8.30 -14.66 -8.65
N ARG A 44 -7.52 -13.68 -8.19
CA ARG A 44 -7.60 -12.26 -8.58
C ARG A 44 -6.33 -11.70 -9.19
N ALA A 45 -5.20 -12.37 -9.04
CA ALA A 45 -3.89 -11.85 -9.40
C ALA A 45 -3.82 -11.54 -10.90
N ARG A 46 -4.29 -12.46 -11.74
CA ARG A 46 -4.31 -12.26 -13.20
C ARG A 46 -5.21 -11.10 -13.61
N ASP A 47 -6.42 -11.05 -13.07
CA ASP A 47 -7.35 -9.94 -13.33
C ASP A 47 -6.75 -8.61 -12.89
N LEU A 48 -6.13 -8.56 -11.72
CA LEU A 48 -5.49 -7.35 -11.19
C LEU A 48 -4.43 -6.83 -12.16
N VAL A 49 -3.53 -7.71 -12.61
CA VAL A 49 -2.48 -7.34 -13.58
C VAL A 49 -3.10 -6.81 -14.88
N GLN A 50 -4.06 -7.55 -15.45
CA GLN A 50 -4.68 -7.18 -16.74
C GLN A 50 -5.48 -5.87 -16.67
N HIS A 51 -6.19 -5.62 -15.58
CA HIS A 51 -7.07 -4.45 -15.46
C HIS A 51 -6.35 -3.19 -14.97
N THR A 52 -5.25 -3.34 -14.22
CA THR A 52 -4.57 -2.20 -13.60
C THR A 52 -3.22 -1.88 -14.22
N GLY A 53 -2.60 -2.84 -14.92
CA GLY A 53 -1.21 -2.77 -15.38
C GLY A 53 -0.17 -2.97 -14.26
N THR A 54 -0.62 -3.20 -13.02
CA THR A 54 0.27 -3.37 -11.87
C THR A 54 0.91 -4.75 -11.88
N THR A 55 2.23 -4.80 -11.75
CA THR A 55 2.98 -6.06 -11.61
C THR A 55 2.81 -6.62 -10.20
N VAL A 56 2.62 -7.93 -10.09
CA VAL A 56 2.64 -8.64 -8.80
C VAL A 56 3.88 -9.53 -8.75
N MET A 57 4.73 -9.29 -7.76
CA MET A 57 5.86 -10.15 -7.42
C MET A 57 5.55 -10.85 -6.10
N LEU A 58 5.60 -12.18 -6.10
CA LEU A 58 5.34 -13.00 -4.93
C LEU A 58 6.55 -13.89 -4.66
N VAL A 59 7.10 -13.80 -3.46
CA VAL A 59 7.99 -14.82 -2.92
C VAL A 59 7.10 -15.93 -2.35
N CYS A 60 7.26 -17.14 -2.85
CA CYS A 60 6.51 -18.31 -2.39
C CYS A 60 7.40 -19.57 -2.40
N GLY A 61 7.10 -20.49 -1.50
CA GLY A 61 7.78 -21.78 -1.37
C GLY A 61 6.88 -22.94 -0.97
N SER A 62 5.68 -22.66 -0.45
CA SER A 62 4.81 -23.70 0.09
C SER A 62 3.70 -24.15 -0.87
N SER A 63 3.29 -23.27 -1.79
CA SER A 63 2.16 -23.50 -2.68
C SER A 63 2.52 -23.39 -4.16
N SER A 64 2.02 -24.32 -4.97
CA SER A 64 2.10 -24.25 -6.43
C SER A 64 0.97 -23.44 -7.06
N ALA A 65 0.04 -22.90 -6.26
CA ALA A 65 -1.21 -22.31 -6.77
C ALA A 65 -0.99 -21.15 -7.75
N PHE A 66 0.05 -20.34 -7.52
CA PHE A 66 0.37 -19.20 -8.40
C PHE A 66 1.13 -19.59 -9.67
N LEU A 67 1.63 -20.83 -9.80
CA LEU A 67 2.44 -21.23 -10.96
C LEU A 67 1.63 -21.27 -12.26
N SER A 68 0.32 -21.52 -12.21
CA SER A 68 -0.56 -21.41 -13.39
C SER A 68 -0.74 -19.96 -13.84
N GLU A 69 -0.74 -19.03 -12.88
CA GLU A 69 -0.95 -17.60 -13.10
C GLU A 69 0.34 -16.84 -13.37
N ALA A 70 1.51 -17.42 -13.15
CA ALA A 70 2.78 -16.72 -13.25
C ALA A 70 3.27 -16.58 -14.71
N ASP A 71 3.64 -15.36 -15.10
CA ASP A 71 4.31 -15.10 -16.37
C ASP A 71 5.77 -15.54 -16.35
N VAL A 72 6.44 -15.30 -15.23
CA VAL A 72 7.85 -15.62 -14.95
C VAL A 72 7.95 -16.34 -13.62
N VAL A 73 8.74 -17.40 -13.56
CA VAL A 73 9.05 -18.14 -12.33
C VAL A 73 10.56 -18.22 -12.15
N VAL A 74 11.06 -17.58 -11.10
CA VAL A 74 12.48 -17.58 -10.77
C VAL A 74 12.72 -18.37 -9.50
N GLN A 75 13.65 -19.32 -9.56
CA GLN A 75 14.10 -20.09 -8.42
C GLN A 75 15.37 -19.48 -7.84
N MET A 76 15.41 -19.32 -6.52
CA MET A 76 16.66 -19.12 -5.77
C MET A 76 17.23 -20.47 -5.36
N ASP A 77 18.42 -20.80 -5.83
CA ASP A 77 19.13 -22.04 -5.51
C ASP A 77 20.56 -21.71 -5.08
N HIS A 78 20.90 -21.95 -3.80
CA HIS A 78 22.19 -21.56 -3.21
C HIS A 78 22.57 -20.10 -3.53
N TYR A 79 21.62 -19.17 -3.32
CA TYR A 79 21.76 -17.74 -3.64
C TYR A 79 22.03 -17.43 -5.12
N ARG A 80 21.73 -18.35 -6.03
CA ARG A 80 21.77 -18.13 -7.49
C ARG A 80 20.36 -18.16 -8.07
N LEU A 81 20.04 -17.14 -8.84
CA LEU A 81 18.77 -17.04 -9.57
C LEU A 81 18.80 -17.97 -10.80
N LYS A 82 17.72 -18.71 -11.01
CA LYS A 82 17.48 -19.53 -12.19
C LYS A 82 16.07 -19.28 -12.72
N ASP A 83 15.96 -18.92 -13.99
CA ASP A 83 14.65 -18.92 -14.66
C ASP A 83 14.20 -20.37 -14.85
N ILE A 84 13.09 -20.73 -14.20
CA ILE A 84 12.48 -22.06 -14.28
C ILE A 84 11.07 -22.00 -14.88
N THR A 85 10.72 -20.90 -15.55
CA THR A 85 9.37 -20.64 -16.10
C THR A 85 8.88 -21.80 -16.97
N ALA A 86 9.70 -22.25 -17.92
CA ALA A 86 9.33 -23.36 -18.80
C ALA A 86 9.11 -24.67 -18.02
N LYS A 87 9.98 -24.96 -17.05
CA LYS A 87 9.87 -26.14 -16.18
C LYS A 87 8.60 -26.08 -15.32
N ALA A 88 8.30 -24.93 -14.71
CA ALA A 88 7.10 -24.72 -13.92
C ALA A 88 5.83 -24.95 -14.74
N LYS A 89 5.74 -24.34 -15.94
CA LYS A 89 4.60 -24.53 -16.86
C LYS A 89 4.41 -26.00 -17.27
N GLN A 90 5.49 -26.74 -17.50
CA GLN A 90 5.41 -28.19 -17.78
C GLN A 90 4.84 -29.00 -16.60
N HIS A 91 5.19 -28.65 -15.36
CA HIS A 91 4.66 -29.33 -14.17
C HIS A 91 3.17 -29.02 -13.97
N VAL A 92 2.78 -27.74 -14.10
CA VAL A 92 1.37 -27.31 -13.98
C VAL A 92 0.49 -28.01 -15.01
N ALA A 93 0.94 -28.10 -16.27
CA ALA A 93 0.18 -28.77 -17.34
C ALA A 93 -0.13 -30.25 -17.05
N LYS A 94 0.74 -30.95 -16.30
CA LYS A 94 0.53 -32.35 -15.91
C LYS A 94 -0.43 -32.50 -14.72
N ALA A 95 -0.53 -31.48 -13.87
CA ALA A 95 -1.20 -31.55 -12.58
C ALA A 95 -2.70 -31.19 -12.62
N GLN A 96 -3.26 -30.80 -13.79
CA GLN A 96 -4.63 -30.29 -13.95
C GLN A 96 -4.95 -29.16 -12.95
N PRO A 97 -4.52 -27.92 -13.23
CA PRO A 97 -4.63 -26.82 -12.27
C PRO A 97 -6.09 -26.54 -11.90
N VAL A 98 -6.30 -26.16 -10.65
CA VAL A 98 -7.58 -25.64 -10.16
C VAL A 98 -7.80 -24.28 -10.82
N SER A 99 -8.88 -24.13 -11.57
CA SER A 99 -9.31 -22.82 -12.07
C SER A 99 -9.97 -22.06 -10.93
N TYR A 100 -9.53 -20.82 -10.69
CA TYR A 100 -10.04 -19.97 -9.63
C TYR A 100 -10.92 -18.81 -10.16
N HIS A 101 -11.21 -18.78 -11.47
CA HIS A 101 -11.93 -17.68 -12.12
C HIS A 101 -13.45 -17.83 -12.00
N ASP A 102 -14.05 -17.27 -10.95
CA ASP A 102 -15.51 -17.34 -10.75
C ASP A 102 -16.21 -16.00 -10.49
N LYS A 103 -15.48 -14.88 -10.41
CA LYS A 103 -16.09 -13.58 -10.09
C LYS A 103 -15.50 -12.47 -10.94
N GLU A 104 -16.31 -11.50 -11.38
CA GLU A 104 -15.81 -10.30 -12.06
C GLU A 104 -14.87 -9.50 -11.16
N PHE A 105 -13.78 -9.00 -11.71
CA PHE A 105 -12.88 -8.07 -11.03
C PHE A 105 -13.54 -6.69 -10.97
N ALA A 106 -13.71 -6.15 -9.77
CA ALA A 106 -14.27 -4.82 -9.59
C ALA A 106 -13.31 -3.77 -10.19
N LYS A 107 -13.65 -3.29 -11.39
CA LYS A 107 -12.84 -2.44 -12.27
C LYS A 107 -12.37 -1.12 -11.67
N ARG A 108 -12.91 -0.69 -10.53
CA ARG A 108 -12.82 0.72 -10.09
C ARG A 108 -11.66 0.93 -9.12
N ARG A 109 -10.61 1.62 -9.59
CA ARG A 109 -9.74 2.43 -8.71
C ARG A 109 -10.68 3.30 -7.89
N THR A 110 -10.78 3.01 -6.59
CA THR A 110 -11.70 3.72 -5.72
C THR A 110 -10.93 4.91 -5.18
N GLU A 111 -11.16 6.07 -5.78
CA GLU A 111 -10.69 7.32 -5.21
C GLU A 111 -11.38 7.55 -3.87
N ARG A 112 -10.59 7.84 -2.83
CA ARG A 112 -11.10 8.12 -1.50
C ARG A 112 -10.87 9.58 -1.13
N MET A 113 -11.94 10.20 -0.65
CA MET A 113 -11.97 11.55 -0.13
C MET A 113 -11.60 11.53 1.35
N VAL A 114 -10.57 12.28 1.70
CA VAL A 114 -10.11 12.50 3.07
C VAL A 114 -10.69 13.81 3.56
N LYS A 115 -11.39 13.78 4.69
CA LYS A 115 -11.86 15.01 5.35
C LYS A 115 -10.69 15.65 6.09
N ILE A 116 -10.27 16.83 5.66
CA ILE A 116 -9.03 17.47 6.14
C ILE A 116 -9.03 17.70 7.65
N ARG A 117 -10.15 18.15 8.22
CA ARG A 117 -10.28 18.38 9.67
C ARG A 117 -10.11 17.12 10.51
N SER A 118 -10.39 15.94 9.95
CA SER A 118 -10.20 14.68 10.67
C SER A 118 -8.71 14.32 10.86
N LEU A 119 -7.82 14.98 10.11
CA LEU A 119 -6.39 14.87 10.29
C LEU A 119 -5.89 15.73 11.46
N GLU A 120 -6.72 16.54 12.12
CA GLU A 120 -6.27 17.38 13.23
C GLU A 120 -5.93 16.56 14.48
N PRO A 121 -4.67 16.59 14.97
CA PRO A 121 -4.27 15.79 16.12
C PRO A 121 -4.93 16.30 17.39
N ASN A 122 -5.44 15.38 18.21
CA ASN A 122 -5.90 15.68 19.57
C ASN A 122 -4.72 15.80 20.54
N GLY A 123 -3.79 16.73 20.30
CA GLY A 123 -2.64 17.01 21.16
C GLY A 123 -1.30 17.03 20.43
N LYS A 124 -0.22 16.73 21.16
CA LYS A 124 1.14 16.82 20.63
C LYS A 124 1.40 15.72 19.60
N VAL A 125 2.05 16.10 18.51
CA VAL A 125 2.59 15.15 17.53
C VAL A 125 4.11 15.11 17.65
N SER A 126 4.68 13.91 17.76
CA SER A 126 6.12 13.69 17.84
C SER A 126 6.54 12.29 17.37
N THR A 127 7.53 12.24 16.50
CA THR A 127 8.15 11.02 15.97
C THR A 127 8.79 10.18 17.07
N ARG A 128 8.62 8.85 16.99
CA ARG A 128 9.25 7.85 17.85
C ARG A 128 9.95 6.80 16.96
N GLY A 129 11.19 7.07 16.60
CA GLY A 129 12.00 6.17 15.76
C GLY A 129 11.51 6.05 14.32
N THR A 130 11.78 4.91 13.68
CA THR A 130 11.56 4.66 12.24
C THR A 130 10.15 4.22 11.89
N SER A 131 9.34 3.81 12.86
CA SER A 131 8.07 3.14 12.60
C SER A 131 6.90 3.65 13.44
N GLN A 132 7.08 4.68 14.27
CA GLN A 132 6.01 5.17 15.13
C GLN A 132 6.00 6.69 15.20
N ILE A 133 4.79 7.27 15.29
CA ILE A 133 4.58 8.69 15.51
C ILE A 133 3.51 8.82 16.60
N GLN A 134 3.84 9.49 17.71
CA GLN A 134 2.81 9.93 18.66
C GLN A 134 1.95 10.97 17.94
N TYR A 135 0.63 10.75 17.87
CA TYR A 135 -0.30 11.61 17.16
C TYR A 135 -1.46 12.02 18.09
N GLY A 136 -1.28 13.10 18.84
CA GLY A 136 -2.22 13.45 19.91
C GLY A 136 -2.17 12.38 21.00
N HIS A 137 -3.32 11.78 21.31
CA HIS A 137 -3.44 10.70 22.29
C HIS A 137 -3.19 9.31 21.69
N ASP A 138 -3.19 9.20 20.36
CA ASP A 138 -3.00 7.94 19.66
C ASP A 138 -1.54 7.72 19.26
N LEU A 139 -1.20 6.45 19.03
CA LEU A 139 0.06 6.06 18.40
C LEU A 139 -0.23 5.68 16.95
N LEU A 140 0.31 6.44 16.01
CA LEU A 140 0.36 6.05 14.61
C LEU A 140 1.48 5.01 14.45
N ASP A 141 1.07 3.77 14.22
CA ASP A 141 1.98 2.64 14.01
C ASP A 141 2.21 2.38 12.52
N LEU A 142 3.47 2.47 12.09
CA LEU A 142 3.95 2.27 10.74
C LEU A 142 4.87 1.03 10.64
N GLN A 143 4.89 0.13 11.63
CA GLN A 143 5.68 -1.11 11.58
C GLN A 143 5.34 -1.98 10.36
N ALA A 144 4.08 -1.94 9.91
CA ALA A 144 3.64 -2.61 8.69
C ALA A 144 4.05 -1.89 7.39
N VAL A 145 4.94 -0.89 7.45
CA VAL A 145 5.55 -0.18 6.31
C VAL A 145 7.07 -0.34 6.39
N PRO A 146 7.60 -1.56 6.15
CA PRO A 146 9.01 -1.89 6.40
C PRO A 146 10.00 -1.13 5.50
N GLN A 147 9.53 -0.47 4.45
CA GLN A 147 10.36 0.34 3.56
C GLN A 147 10.74 1.70 4.16
N LEU A 148 10.17 2.09 5.30
CA LEU A 148 10.65 3.23 6.08
C LEU A 148 11.91 2.81 6.83
N THR A 149 13.06 3.32 6.37
CA THR A 149 14.39 2.89 6.85
C THR A 149 15.06 3.92 7.76
N SER A 150 14.52 5.14 7.83
CA SER A 150 15.13 6.22 8.61
C SER A 150 14.10 7.01 9.41
N THR A 151 14.48 7.39 10.64
CA THR A 151 13.73 8.31 11.48
C THR A 151 13.52 9.67 10.80
N SER A 152 14.39 10.05 9.86
CA SER A 152 14.22 11.28 9.09
C SER A 152 13.00 11.25 8.17
N GLN A 153 12.60 10.06 7.69
CA GLN A 153 11.39 9.89 6.88
C GLN A 153 10.14 9.99 7.76
N THR A 154 10.13 9.39 8.95
CA THR A 154 9.00 9.51 9.88
C THR A 154 8.85 10.94 10.42
N ARG A 155 9.95 11.67 10.63
CA ARG A 155 9.92 13.11 10.92
C ARG A 155 9.32 13.93 9.78
N ALA A 156 9.66 13.60 8.54
CA ALA A 156 9.05 14.25 7.38
C ALA A 156 7.54 13.93 7.27
N ILE A 157 7.12 12.69 7.52
CA ILE A 157 5.70 12.31 7.61
C ILE A 157 5.00 13.11 8.71
N GLU A 158 5.61 13.23 9.89
CA GLU A 158 5.10 14.05 10.99
C GLU A 158 4.85 15.50 10.57
N ALA A 159 5.83 16.13 9.91
CA ALA A 159 5.74 17.50 9.43
C ALA A 159 4.63 17.65 8.38
N VAL A 160 4.53 16.71 7.44
CA VAL A 160 3.46 16.68 6.43
C VAL A 160 2.08 16.60 7.07
N LEU A 161 1.88 15.67 8.00
CA LEU A 161 0.60 15.52 8.68
C LEU A 161 0.20 16.79 9.44
N LYS A 162 1.16 17.49 10.07
CA LYS A 162 0.92 18.80 10.71
C LYS A 162 0.54 19.90 9.71
N GLN A 163 1.15 19.92 8.52
CA GLN A 163 0.79 20.90 7.49
C GLN A 163 -0.62 20.64 6.96
N TRP A 164 -0.94 19.39 6.64
CA TRP A 164 -2.26 19.00 6.16
C TRP A 164 -3.35 19.24 7.19
N SER A 165 -3.10 18.97 8.48
CA SER A 165 -4.08 19.20 9.53
C SER A 165 -4.45 20.68 9.70
N ARG A 166 -3.52 21.60 9.42
CA ARG A 166 -3.75 23.05 9.49
C ARG A 166 -4.40 23.62 8.22
N ALA A 167 -4.76 22.76 7.27
CA ALA A 167 -5.27 23.13 5.95
C ALA A 167 -4.35 24.05 5.14
N ASN A 168 -3.05 24.05 5.44
CA ASN A 168 -2.07 24.89 4.75
C ASN A 168 -1.73 24.29 3.38
N HIS A 169 -1.82 25.10 2.33
CA HIS A 169 -1.40 24.75 0.98
C HIS A 169 -2.08 23.49 0.41
N LEU A 170 -3.37 23.30 0.74
CA LEU A 170 -4.19 22.23 0.20
C LEU A 170 -4.77 22.59 -1.18
N PRO A 171 -4.99 21.61 -2.07
CA PRO A 171 -5.68 21.83 -3.33
C PRO A 171 -7.15 22.27 -3.10
N ASN A 172 -7.67 23.05 -4.05
CA ASN A 172 -8.95 23.76 -3.98
C ASN A 172 -10.17 22.82 -3.87
N ASP A 173 -10.60 22.52 -2.64
CA ASP A 173 -12.01 22.23 -2.32
C ASP A 173 -12.38 22.87 -0.97
N GLN A 174 -12.31 24.20 -0.93
CA GLN A 174 -12.67 24.98 0.25
C GLN A 174 -14.17 24.90 0.59
N ALA A 175 -15.01 24.38 -0.31
CA ALA A 175 -16.45 24.28 -0.10
C ALA A 175 -16.82 23.09 0.81
N ASN A 176 -16.09 21.97 0.74
CA ASN A 176 -16.43 20.73 1.46
C ASN A 176 -15.34 20.20 2.41
N ASN A 177 -14.21 20.90 2.54
CA ASN A 177 -13.12 20.56 3.47
C ASN A 177 -12.66 19.09 3.35
N SER A 178 -12.70 18.57 2.12
CA SER A 178 -12.35 17.21 1.77
C SER A 178 -11.50 17.23 0.50
N CYS A 179 -10.53 16.33 0.39
CA CYS A 179 -9.65 16.25 -0.77
C CYS A 179 -9.34 14.78 -1.06
N SER A 180 -9.11 14.41 -2.32
CA SER A 180 -8.71 13.05 -2.62
C SER A 180 -7.32 12.76 -2.07
N LEU A 181 -7.11 11.56 -1.53
CA LEU A 181 -5.80 11.17 -0.99
C LEU A 181 -4.71 11.25 -2.07
N GLN A 182 -5.05 10.93 -3.32
CA GLN A 182 -4.14 11.07 -4.46
C GLN A 182 -3.73 12.51 -4.71
N GLU A 183 -4.68 13.44 -4.78
CA GLU A 183 -4.42 14.87 -5.02
C GLU A 183 -3.61 15.50 -3.89
N LEU A 184 -3.92 15.14 -2.65
CA LEU A 184 -3.22 15.60 -1.46
C LEU A 184 -1.72 15.26 -1.54
N VAL A 185 -1.43 14.00 -1.85
CA VAL A 185 -0.07 13.51 -2.00
C VAL A 185 0.61 14.08 -3.26
N LYS A 186 -0.08 14.16 -4.40
CA LYS A 186 0.46 14.74 -5.65
C LYS A 186 0.83 16.22 -5.50
N THR A 187 -0.02 17.00 -4.83
CA THR A 187 0.21 18.43 -4.60
C THR A 187 1.43 18.65 -3.72
N LEU A 188 1.58 17.83 -2.67
CA LEU A 188 2.78 17.89 -1.83
C LEU A 188 4.04 17.47 -2.61
N ASP A 189 3.96 16.41 -3.39
CA ASP A 189 5.09 15.90 -4.18
C ASP A 189 5.63 16.98 -5.12
N LYS A 190 4.73 17.68 -5.81
CA LYS A 190 5.06 18.84 -6.66
C LYS A 190 5.74 19.96 -5.87
N ARG A 191 5.26 20.29 -4.67
CA ARG A 191 5.89 21.31 -3.81
C ARG A 191 7.30 20.90 -3.38
N LEU A 192 7.50 19.61 -3.06
CA LEU A 192 8.81 19.06 -2.71
C LEU A 192 9.78 19.09 -3.89
N ASP A 193 9.28 18.89 -5.12
CA ASP A 193 10.10 19.01 -6.34
C ASP A 193 10.52 20.45 -6.61
N GLU A 194 9.61 21.41 -6.45
CA GLU A 194 9.85 22.83 -6.77
C GLU A 194 10.67 23.56 -5.71
N GLN A 195 10.43 23.28 -4.42
CA GLN A 195 10.95 24.06 -3.29
C GLN A 195 11.90 23.25 -2.39
N GLY A 196 12.09 21.96 -2.68
CA GLY A 196 12.87 21.06 -1.84
C GLY A 196 12.15 20.67 -0.55
N ILE A 197 12.85 19.92 0.31
CA ILE A 197 12.28 19.37 1.55
C ILE A 197 12.01 20.42 2.62
N ASP A 198 12.65 21.59 2.51
CA ASP A 198 12.51 22.69 3.47
C ASP A 198 11.09 23.27 3.48
N VAL A 199 10.30 23.03 2.44
CA VAL A 199 8.87 23.37 2.37
C VAL A 199 8.04 22.71 3.49
N LEU A 200 8.57 21.66 4.13
CA LEU A 200 7.96 20.97 5.27
C LEU A 200 8.21 21.68 6.60
N GLN A 201 9.19 22.57 6.67
CA GLN A 201 9.61 23.23 7.91
C GLN A 201 8.66 24.38 8.28
N GLU A 202 8.51 24.64 9.58
CA GLU A 202 7.81 25.83 10.08
C GLU A 202 8.73 27.05 9.97
N TYR A 203 8.17 28.22 9.67
CA TYR A 203 8.92 29.48 9.62
C TYR A 203 9.75 29.67 10.90
N ALA A 204 11.03 30.00 10.73
CA ALA A 204 12.03 30.23 11.79
C ALA A 204 12.64 28.99 12.49
N ARG A 205 12.36 27.75 12.04
CA ARG A 205 13.02 26.56 12.59
C ARG A 205 13.56 25.63 11.50
N LEU A 206 14.88 25.62 11.33
CA LEU A 206 15.58 24.66 10.49
C LEU A 206 15.61 23.28 11.17
N ASP A 207 15.05 22.26 10.52
CA ASP A 207 15.23 20.85 10.89
C ASP A 207 16.04 20.13 9.81
N GLY A 208 17.33 19.96 10.06
CA GLY A 208 18.25 19.27 9.15
C GLY A 208 18.09 17.74 9.11
N PHE A 209 17.13 17.17 9.84
CA PHE A 209 16.92 15.73 9.94
C PHE A 209 15.69 15.24 9.18
N LEU A 210 15.28 15.94 8.11
CA LEU A 210 14.19 15.50 7.23
C LEU A 210 14.73 14.70 6.05
N ALA A 211 14.02 13.62 5.68
CA ALA A 211 14.27 12.87 4.46
C ALA A 211 12.94 12.65 3.73
N ARG A 212 12.92 12.88 2.40
CA ARG A 212 11.68 12.85 1.61
C ARG A 212 11.04 11.47 1.69
N PRO A 213 9.82 11.32 2.22
CA PRO A 213 9.10 10.06 2.20
C PRO A 213 8.51 9.82 0.81
N ARG A 214 8.23 8.57 0.46
CA ARG A 214 7.54 8.26 -0.80
C ARG A 214 6.06 8.61 -0.68
N ARG A 215 5.42 8.86 -1.81
CA ARG A 215 3.97 9.08 -1.91
C ARG A 215 3.16 7.99 -1.20
N VAL A 216 3.55 6.74 -1.39
CA VAL A 216 2.90 5.57 -0.75
C VAL A 216 3.08 5.54 0.77
N ASP A 217 4.20 6.04 1.30
CA ASP A 217 4.46 6.08 2.75
C ASP A 217 3.54 7.10 3.43
N LEU A 218 3.34 8.25 2.78
CA LEU A 218 2.43 9.29 3.23
C LEU A 218 0.97 8.80 3.24
N ALA A 219 0.54 8.16 2.17
CA ALA A 219 -0.80 7.57 2.10
C ALA A 219 -0.97 6.45 3.15
N ALA A 220 0.04 5.59 3.33
CA ALA A 220 0.01 4.55 4.34
C ALA A 220 -0.12 5.12 5.76
N ALA A 221 0.51 6.26 6.04
CA ALA A 221 0.36 6.99 7.29
C ALA A 221 -1.06 7.52 7.49
N VAL A 222 -1.64 8.19 6.49
CA VAL A 222 -3.04 8.67 6.55
C VAL A 222 -4.02 7.52 6.74
N ASN A 223 -3.83 6.41 6.03
CA ASN A 223 -4.70 5.22 6.13
C ASN A 223 -4.66 4.55 7.52
N ARG A 224 -3.60 4.77 8.29
CA ARG A 224 -3.40 4.19 9.63
C ARG A 224 -3.74 5.16 10.76
N LEU A 225 -4.11 6.41 10.45
CA LEU A 225 -4.64 7.34 11.44
C LEU A 225 -6.05 6.92 11.83
N ARG A 226 -6.23 6.54 13.08
CA ARG A 226 -7.53 6.06 13.62
C ARG A 226 -8.65 7.10 13.51
N GLN A 227 -8.29 8.36 13.65
CA GLN A 227 -9.22 9.49 13.59
C GLN A 227 -9.51 9.99 12.16
N ALA A 228 -8.80 9.50 11.13
CA ALA A 228 -8.99 9.98 9.77
C ALA A 228 -10.35 9.51 9.21
N GLU A 229 -11.17 10.46 8.79
CA GLU A 229 -12.44 10.21 8.11
C GLU A 229 -12.18 10.12 6.60
N ILE A 230 -12.23 8.90 6.06
CA ILE A 230 -12.00 8.60 4.66
C ILE A 230 -13.28 7.99 4.05
N ARG A 231 -13.81 8.59 2.98
CA ARG A 231 -15.02 8.14 2.29
C ARG A 231 -14.72 7.81 0.84
N LYS A 232 -15.46 6.85 0.27
CA LYS A 232 -15.37 6.59 -1.18
C LYS A 232 -15.98 7.78 -1.93
N SER A 233 -15.32 8.22 -2.99
CA SER A 233 -15.94 9.13 -3.96
C SER A 233 -17.14 8.40 -4.59
N SER A 234 -18.31 9.00 -4.51
CA SER A 234 -19.59 8.48 -5.04
C SER A 234 -19.58 8.43 -6.57
#